data_AF-A0A9D3LQY3-F1
#
_entry.id   AF-A0A9D3LQY3-F1
#
_cell.length_a   1.000
_cell.length_b   1.000
_cell.length_c   1.000
_cell.angle_alpha   90.00
_cell.angle_beta   90.00
_cell.angle_gamma   90.00
#
_symmetry.space_group_name_H-M   'P 1'
#
loop_
_entity.id
_entity.type
_entity.pdbx_description
1 polymer ?
#
loop_
_entity_poly.entity_id
_entity_poly.type
_entity_poly.pdbx_seq_one_letter_code
_entity_poly.pdbx_strand_id
1 'polypeptide(L)'
;MKISSPSKMPAAVVMGENYDKLLEQCEAQELEAPGGIATPQVYAQLLALYLLHNDMNNARYLWKRIPQAIKTANPELTAIWAVGQRIWQRDFPGIYSSIAAFQWSESILPVMEALQEPKIHEAEESTDHCEPDMT
;
A
#
# COMPACT_ATOMS: atom_id res chain seq x y z
N MET A 1 22.73 -37.31 13.68
CA MET A 1 21.63 -37.23 12.70
C MET A 1 21.23 -35.76 12.62
N LYS A 2 21.41 -35.13 11.46
CA LYS A 2 21.18 -33.68 11.28
C LYS A 2 19.68 -33.43 11.18
N ILE A 3 19.20 -32.50 12.00
CA ILE A 3 17.83 -31.97 11.95
C ILE A 3 17.64 -31.21 10.63
N SER A 4 16.70 -31.66 9.80
CA SER A 4 16.24 -30.93 8.63
C SER A 4 15.21 -29.91 9.11
N SER A 5 15.61 -28.65 9.26
CA SER A 5 14.68 -27.54 9.50
C SER A 5 13.90 -27.24 8.21
N PRO A 6 12.56 -27.17 8.24
CA PRO A 6 11.80 -26.68 7.10
C PRO A 6 12.05 -25.18 6.92
N SER A 7 12.43 -24.81 5.70
CA SER A 7 12.65 -23.45 5.24
C SER A 7 11.44 -22.58 5.55
N LYS A 8 11.60 -21.62 6.45
CA LYS A 8 10.62 -20.59 6.76
C LYS A 8 10.67 -19.58 5.62
N MET A 9 9.93 -19.84 4.54
CA MET A 9 9.63 -18.79 3.57
C MET A 9 8.89 -17.66 4.29
N PRO A 10 9.26 -16.38 4.07
CA PRO A 10 8.71 -15.28 4.84
C PRO A 10 7.26 -15.02 4.44
N ALA A 11 6.36 -15.01 5.42
CA ALA A 11 4.95 -14.63 5.26
C ALA A 11 4.77 -13.24 4.57
N ALA A 12 5.80 -12.39 4.62
CA ALA A 12 5.82 -11.09 3.95
C ALA A 12 5.73 -11.17 2.41
N VAL A 13 6.32 -12.19 1.78
CA VAL A 13 6.27 -12.35 0.30
C VAL A 13 4.86 -12.76 -0.16
N VAL A 14 4.16 -13.55 0.63
CA VAL A 14 2.81 -14.04 0.31
C VAL A 14 1.75 -12.92 0.36
N MET A 15 1.95 -11.90 1.21
CA MET A 15 1.02 -10.77 1.31
C MET A 15 1.18 -9.78 0.15
N GLY A 16 2.42 -9.54 -0.32
CA GLY A 16 2.71 -8.66 -1.45
C GLY A 16 2.04 -9.11 -2.75
N GLU A 17 2.20 -10.38 -3.13
CA GLU A 17 1.57 -10.95 -4.34
C GLU A 17 0.03 -10.92 -4.29
N ASN A 18 -0.54 -10.85 -3.09
CA ASN A 18 -1.98 -10.74 -2.88
C ASN A 18 -2.48 -9.30 -3.08
N TYR A 19 -1.66 -8.30 -2.75
CA TYR A 19 -2.01 -6.89 -2.93
C TYR A 19 -1.97 -6.45 -4.40
N ASP A 20 -1.03 -6.97 -5.20
CA ASP A 20 -1.00 -6.72 -6.65
C ASP A 20 -2.30 -7.18 -7.33
N LYS A 21 -2.73 -8.42 -7.06
CA LYS A 21 -3.99 -8.95 -7.59
C LYS A 21 -5.20 -8.19 -7.10
N LEU A 22 -5.19 -7.76 -5.84
CA LEU A 22 -6.27 -6.96 -5.28
C LEU A 22 -6.34 -5.59 -5.95
N LEU A 23 -5.19 -4.97 -6.25
CA LEU A 23 -5.11 -3.70 -6.96
C LEU A 23 -5.71 -3.84 -8.36
N GLU A 24 -5.28 -4.83 -9.15
CA GLU A 24 -5.83 -5.09 -10.48
C GLU A 24 -7.36 -5.29 -10.45
N GLN A 25 -7.87 -6.03 -9.45
CA GLN A 25 -9.31 -6.23 -9.29
C GLN A 25 -10.05 -4.94 -8.97
N CYS A 26 -9.50 -4.09 -8.10
CA CYS A 26 -10.14 -2.83 -7.76
C CYS A 26 -10.08 -1.84 -8.92
N GLU A 27 -9.02 -1.87 -9.74
CA GLU A 27 -8.90 -1.05 -10.96
C GLU A 27 -9.94 -1.47 -12.00
N ALA A 28 -10.11 -2.77 -12.22
CA ALA A 28 -11.16 -3.29 -13.09
C ALA A 28 -12.55 -2.87 -12.61
N GLN A 29 -12.84 -3.02 -11.32
CA GLN A 29 -14.12 -2.60 -10.73
C GLN A 29 -14.38 -1.09 -10.85
N GLU A 30 -13.34 -0.26 -10.80
CA GLU A 30 -13.47 1.19 -10.97
C GLU A 30 -13.76 1.57 -12.42
N LEU A 31 -13.13 0.90 -13.39
CA LEU A 31 -13.34 1.10 -14.82
C LEU A 31 -14.68 0.56 -15.30
N GLU A 32 -15.12 -0.58 -14.77
CA GLU A 32 -16.37 -1.25 -15.12
C GLU A 32 -17.58 -0.74 -14.33
N ALA A 33 -17.37 0.24 -13.44
CA ALA A 33 -18.41 0.76 -12.56
C ALA A 33 -19.61 1.30 -13.36
N PRO A 34 -20.84 0.86 -13.05
CA PRO A 34 -22.03 1.34 -13.73
C PRO A 34 -22.20 2.84 -13.50
N GLY A 35 -22.25 3.62 -14.59
CA GLY A 35 -22.34 5.08 -14.52
C GLY A 35 -21.01 5.79 -14.26
N GLY A 36 -19.87 5.08 -14.33
CA GLY A 36 -18.53 5.66 -14.21
C GLY A 36 -18.17 6.13 -12.80
N ILE A 37 -18.92 5.72 -11.78
CA ILE A 37 -18.67 6.03 -10.37
C ILE A 37 -18.66 4.72 -9.59
N ALA A 38 -17.49 4.35 -9.07
CA ALA A 38 -17.32 3.15 -8.28
C ALA A 38 -17.85 3.32 -6.85
N THR A 39 -17.91 2.22 -6.11
CA THR A 39 -18.33 2.26 -4.71
C THR A 39 -17.25 2.93 -3.85
N PRO A 40 -17.63 3.55 -2.71
CA PRO A 40 -16.66 4.15 -1.81
C PRO A 40 -15.61 3.17 -1.30
N GLN A 41 -15.99 1.91 -1.11
CA GLN A 41 -15.10 0.84 -0.68
C GLN A 41 -13.99 0.58 -1.72
N VAL A 42 -14.35 0.50 -3.01
CA VAL A 42 -13.37 0.31 -4.10
C VAL A 42 -12.40 1.49 -4.14
N TYR A 43 -12.90 2.72 -4.00
CA TYR A 43 -12.04 3.89 -3.96
C TYR A 43 -11.08 3.91 -2.76
N ALA A 44 -11.55 3.47 -1.59
CA ALA A 44 -10.71 3.37 -0.40
C ALA A 44 -9.60 2.33 -0.59
N GLN A 45 -9.94 1.15 -1.10
CA GLN A 45 -8.98 0.08 -1.36
C GLN A 45 -7.96 0.48 -2.43
N LEU A 46 -8.41 1.01 -3.57
CA LEU A 46 -7.52 1.52 -4.63
C LEU A 46 -6.54 2.56 -4.10
N LEU A 47 -7.04 3.53 -3.34
CA LEU A 47 -6.20 4.61 -2.84
C LEU A 47 -5.15 4.06 -1.88
N ALA A 48 -5.54 3.20 -0.94
CA ALA A 48 -4.60 2.60 0.01
C ALA A 48 -3.55 1.73 -0.70
N LEU A 49 -3.95 0.94 -1.70
CA LEU A 49 -3.04 0.10 -2.48
C LEU A 49 -2.05 0.95 -3.29
N TYR A 50 -2.48 2.01 -3.98
CA TYR A 50 -1.55 2.91 -4.65
C TYR A 50 -0.50 3.51 -3.71
N LEU A 51 -0.90 3.86 -2.47
CA LEU A 51 0.05 4.33 -1.46
C LEU A 51 1.06 3.23 -1.08
N LEU A 52 0.60 1.98 -0.93
CA LEU A 52 1.46 0.84 -0.61
C LEU A 52 2.48 0.55 -1.72
N HIS A 53 2.07 0.67 -2.98
CA HIS A 53 2.93 0.54 -4.16
C HIS A 53 3.80 1.79 -4.42
N ASN A 54 3.71 2.81 -3.56
CA ASN A 54 4.40 4.09 -3.72
C ASN A 54 4.04 4.82 -5.03
N ASP A 55 2.88 4.53 -5.61
CA ASP A 55 2.36 5.19 -6.81
C ASP A 55 1.55 6.44 -6.44
N MET A 56 2.29 7.46 -6.00
CA MET A 56 1.72 8.73 -5.55
C MET A 56 1.01 9.49 -6.66
N ASN A 57 1.38 9.26 -7.93
CA ASN A 57 0.78 9.91 -9.07
C ASN A 57 -0.63 9.38 -9.30
N ASN A 58 -0.78 8.06 -9.39
CA ASN A 58 -2.09 7.44 -9.57
C ASN A 58 -3.00 7.67 -8.36
N ALA A 59 -2.46 7.61 -7.13
CA ALA A 59 -3.21 8.01 -5.92
C ALA A 59 -3.78 9.43 -6.03
N ARG A 60 -2.97 10.41 -6.49
CA ARG A 60 -3.42 11.81 -6.64
C ARG A 60 -4.44 11.98 -7.76
N TYR A 61 -4.27 11.27 -8.88
CA TYR A 61 -5.23 11.32 -9.98
C TYR A 61 -6.56 10.68 -9.58
N LEU A 62 -6.53 9.55 -8.90
CA LEU A 62 -7.71 8.92 -8.32
C LEU A 62 -8.41 9.88 -7.36
N TRP A 63 -7.69 10.48 -6.41
CA TRP A 63 -8.26 11.44 -5.47
C TRP A 63 -8.99 12.60 -6.18
N LYS A 64 -8.47 13.09 -7.31
CA LYS A 64 -9.14 14.14 -8.09
C LYS A 64 -10.42 13.65 -8.78
N ARG A 65 -10.44 12.41 -9.26
CA ARG A 65 -11.58 11.80 -9.96
C ARG A 65 -12.74 11.49 -9.03
N ILE A 66 -12.48 11.13 -7.77
CA ILE A 66 -13.53 10.76 -6.83
C ILE A 66 -14.49 11.95 -6.59
N PRO A 67 -15.81 11.77 -6.78
CA PRO A 67 -16.82 12.80 -6.53
C PRO A 67 -16.76 13.35 -5.10
N GLN A 68 -17.01 14.66 -4.96
CA GLN A 68 -16.97 15.32 -3.65
C GLN A 68 -17.99 14.72 -2.66
N ALA A 69 -19.16 14.30 -3.14
CA ALA A 69 -20.19 13.66 -2.30
C ALA A 69 -19.66 12.38 -1.62
N ILE A 70 -18.87 11.57 -2.33
CA ILE A 70 -18.28 10.35 -1.78
C ILE A 70 -17.23 10.67 -0.73
N LYS A 71 -16.36 11.66 -0.99
CA LYS A 71 -15.34 12.11 -0.03
C LYS A 71 -15.96 12.59 1.28
N THR A 72 -17.03 13.38 1.20
CA THR A 72 -17.71 13.90 2.39
C THR A 72 -18.47 12.80 3.14
N ALA A 73 -19.04 11.82 2.43
CA ALA A 73 -19.77 10.71 3.05
C ALA A 73 -18.86 9.64 3.67
N ASN A 74 -17.58 9.56 3.27
CA ASN A 74 -16.66 8.49 3.68
C ASN A 74 -15.42 9.10 4.35
N PRO A 75 -15.43 9.26 5.68
CA PRO A 75 -14.30 9.84 6.41
C PRO A 75 -13.03 8.97 6.30
N GLU A 76 -13.18 7.66 6.17
CA GLU A 76 -12.06 6.74 5.96
C GLU A 76 -11.26 7.11 4.71
N LEU A 77 -11.94 7.39 3.60
CA LEU A 77 -11.29 7.79 2.35
C LEU A 77 -10.47 9.08 2.51
N THR A 78 -11.00 10.05 3.26
CA THR A 78 -10.25 11.28 3.58
C THR A 78 -9.04 11.02 4.48
N ALA A 79 -9.14 10.06 5.40
CA ALA A 79 -8.04 9.66 6.28
C ALA A 79 -6.92 8.95 5.49
N ILE A 80 -7.28 8.06 4.56
CA ILE A 80 -6.30 7.41 3.65
C ILE A 80 -5.53 8.48 2.87
N TRP A 81 -6.23 9.48 2.31
CA TRP A 81 -5.57 10.57 1.59
C TRP A 81 -4.66 11.40 2.51
N ALA A 82 -5.06 11.66 3.76
CA ALA A 82 -4.22 12.35 4.73
C ALA A 82 -2.91 11.60 5.00
N VAL A 83 -2.94 10.27 5.11
CA VAL A 83 -1.73 9.43 5.18
C VAL A 83 -0.89 9.61 3.92
N GLY A 84 -1.51 9.55 2.74
CA GLY A 84 -0.82 9.79 1.46
C GLY A 84 -0.14 11.16 1.35
N GLN A 85 -0.72 12.21 1.93
CA GLN A 85 -0.08 13.53 1.99
C GLN A 85 1.20 13.53 2.83
N ARG A 86 1.23 12.76 3.93
CA ARG A 86 2.44 12.59 4.76
C ARG A 86 3.51 11.80 4.02
N ILE A 87 3.11 10.73 3.32
CA ILE A 87 4.01 9.95 2.43
C ILE A 87 4.64 10.87 1.38
N TRP A 88 3.84 11.69 0.70
CA TRP A 88 4.34 12.67 -0.28
C TRP A 88 5.41 13.59 0.31
N GLN A 89 5.14 14.12 1.51
CA GLN A 89 6.05 15.04 2.21
C GLN A 89 7.27 14.34 2.81
N ARG A 90 7.34 12.99 2.74
CA ARG A 90 8.33 12.16 3.42
C ARG A 90 8.36 12.42 4.94
N ASP A 91 7.20 12.77 5.50
CA ASP A 91 7.00 13.00 6.93
C ASP A 91 6.75 11.66 7.63
N PHE A 92 7.82 10.87 7.80
CA PHE A 92 7.70 9.52 8.39
C PHE A 92 7.00 9.50 9.76
N PRO A 93 7.35 10.37 10.73
CA PRO A 93 6.62 10.43 11.99
C PRO A 93 5.13 10.77 11.81
N GLY A 94 4.84 11.66 10.85
CA GLY A 94 3.47 12.02 10.48
C GLY A 94 2.68 10.87 9.85
N ILE A 95 3.33 9.96 9.10
CA ILE A 95 2.69 8.76 8.54
C ILE A 95 2.15 7.89 9.67
N TYR A 96 3.00 7.49 10.62
CA TYR A 96 2.60 6.67 11.77
C TYR A 96 1.51 7.34 12.60
N SER A 97 1.65 8.64 12.85
CA SER A 97 0.66 9.41 13.62
C SER A 97 -0.69 9.47 12.90
N SER A 98 -0.69 9.63 11.58
CA SER A 98 -1.93 9.71 10.78
C SER A 98 -2.60 8.34 10.66
N ILE A 99 -1.82 7.27 10.59
CA ILE A 99 -2.35 5.90 10.59
C ILE A 99 -3.00 5.57 11.94
N ALA A 100 -2.36 5.94 13.06
CA ALA A 100 -2.91 5.70 14.40
C ALA A 100 -4.11 6.61 14.74
N ALA A 101 -4.32 7.71 14.02
CA ALA A 101 -5.38 8.68 14.30
C ALA A 101 -6.77 8.25 13.82
N PHE A 102 -6.88 7.16 13.03
CA PHE A 102 -8.14 6.72 12.45
C PHE A 102 -8.39 5.23 12.70
N GLN A 103 -9.67 4.85 12.84
CA GLN A 103 -10.08 3.45 12.98
C GLN A 103 -10.38 2.86 11.59
N TRP A 104 -9.46 2.06 11.07
CA TRP A 104 -9.57 1.45 9.74
C TRP A 104 -10.56 0.29 9.72
N SER A 105 -11.27 0.13 8.61
CA SER A 105 -12.05 -1.06 8.30
C SER A 105 -11.16 -2.28 8.08
N GLU A 106 -11.73 -3.47 8.21
CA GLU A 106 -11.01 -4.75 8.05
C GLU A 106 -10.36 -4.91 6.67
N SER A 107 -10.85 -4.22 5.65
CA SER A 107 -10.29 -4.25 4.30
C SER A 107 -9.10 -3.30 4.12
N ILE A 108 -9.00 -2.23 4.90
CA ILE A 108 -7.95 -1.20 4.78
C ILE A 108 -6.85 -1.39 5.82
N LEU A 109 -7.20 -1.91 6.99
CA LEU A 109 -6.26 -2.13 8.10
C LEU A 109 -4.99 -2.89 7.67
N PRO A 110 -5.06 -4.02 6.92
CA PRO A 110 -3.86 -4.75 6.52
C PRO A 110 -2.92 -3.94 5.62
N VAL A 111 -3.47 -3.06 4.78
CA VAL A 111 -2.71 -2.19 3.88
C VAL A 111 -2.02 -1.07 4.69
N MET A 112 -2.71 -0.52 5.70
CA MET A 112 -2.15 0.50 6.59
C MET A 112 -1.07 -0.05 7.51
N GLU A 113 -1.19 -1.31 7.95
CA GLU A 113 -0.13 -2.01 8.68
C GLU A 113 1.09 -2.24 7.78
N ALA A 114 0.88 -2.71 6.54
CA ALA A 114 1.95 -2.89 5.58
C ALA A 114 2.67 -1.56 5.20
N LEU A 115 1.95 -0.43 5.23
CA LEU A 115 2.54 0.91 5.04
C LEU A 115 3.47 1.34 6.19
N GLN A 116 3.29 0.78 7.38
CA GLN A 116 4.15 1.05 8.54
C GLN A 116 5.42 0.21 8.54
N GLU A 117 5.40 -0.93 7.84
CA GLU A 117 6.56 -1.80 7.73
C GLU A 117 7.66 -1.08 6.92
N PRO A 118 8.86 -0.91 7.49
CA PRO A 118 9.97 -0.40 6.72
C PRO A 118 10.26 -1.44 5.63
N LYS A 119 10.22 -1.03 4.35
CA LYS A 119 10.72 -1.81 3.21
C LYS A 119 12.25 -1.90 3.28
N ILE A 120 12.76 -2.50 4.35
CA ILE A 120 14.12 -3.01 4.42
C ILE A 120 14.07 -4.21 3.46
N HIS A 121 14.51 -4.06 2.21
CA HIS A 121 14.97 -5.15 1.32
C HIS A 121 15.26 -4.70 -0.14
N GLU A 122 15.13 -3.42 -0.53
CA GLU A 122 15.61 -2.96 -1.85
C GLU A 122 16.96 -2.23 -1.82
N ALA A 123 17.63 -2.18 -0.66
CA ALA A 123 18.93 -1.50 -0.51
C ALA A 123 20.14 -2.45 -0.41
N GLU A 124 19.95 -3.78 -0.38
CA GLU A 124 21.05 -4.75 -0.24
C GLU A 124 21.31 -5.61 -1.48
N GLU A 125 20.85 -5.20 -2.67
CA GLU A 125 21.22 -5.84 -3.93
C GLU A 125 21.98 -4.87 -4.85
N SER A 126 23.06 -4.25 -4.34
CA SER A 126 23.99 -3.47 -5.18
C SER A 126 25.44 -3.37 -4.69
N THR A 127 25.86 -4.10 -3.66
CA THR A 127 27.28 -4.15 -3.29
C THR A 127 27.70 -5.54 -2.82
N ASP A 128 27.73 -6.51 -3.73
CA ASP A 128 28.58 -7.69 -3.52
C ASP A 128 29.02 -8.25 -4.87
N HIS A 129 29.96 -7.55 -5.53
CA HIS A 129 30.80 -8.09 -6.61
C HIS A 129 32.13 -7.32 -6.65
N CYS A 130 33.06 -7.74 -5.79
CA CYS A 130 34.50 -7.80 -6.08
C CYS A 130 35.15 -8.67 -4.99
N GLU A 131 35.24 -9.97 -5.24
CA GLU A 131 36.18 -10.84 -4.54
C GLU A 131 37.61 -10.27 -4.66
N PRO A 132 38.39 -10.17 -3.58
CA PRO A 132 39.82 -10.04 -3.71
C PRO A 132 40.41 -11.42 -4.03
N ASP A 133 40.94 -11.54 -5.26
CA ASP A 133 41.77 -12.66 -5.69
C ASP A 133 42.94 -12.85 -4.71
N MET A 134 42.91 -13.96 -3.98
CA MET A 134 44.06 -14.46 -3.23
C MET A 134 44.88 -15.33 -4.17
N THR A 135 46.01 -14.80 -4.66
CA THR A 135 47.25 -15.58 -4.82
C THR A 135 48.46 -14.68 -4.61
#